data_AF-A0A7V3F9P5-F1
#
_entry.id   AF-A0A7V3F9P5-F1
#
_cell.length_a   1.000
_cell.length_b   1.000
_cell.length_c   1.000
_cell.angle_alpha   90.00
_cell.angle_beta   90.00
_cell.angle_gamma   90.00
#
_symmetry.space_group_name_H-M   'P 1'
#
loop_
_entity.id
_entity.type
_entity.pdbx_description
1 polymer ?
#
loop_
_entity_poly.entity_id
_entity_poly.type
_entity_poly.pdbx_seq_one_letter_code
_entity_poly.pdbx_strand_id
1 'polypeptide(L)'
;MPQLSPITTAVDQLTLPLERDGFMRNLIRELATVLEEVVGLEEASGFISVVGQRVGLQLEREYRAALGASQLTHEQVAAVLVDLKRRIQGDFFVIAQGHPGCRVIVYVKSTPEAEGRPGREYVGGDEGL
;
A
#
# COMPACT_ATOMS: atom_id res chain seq x y z
N MET A 1 -27.79 -40.41 9.71
CA MET A 1 -27.23 -39.05 9.60
C MET A 1 -26.41 -38.80 10.86
N PRO A 2 -25.10 -38.50 10.78
CA PRO A 2 -24.32 -38.23 11.97
C PRO A 2 -24.74 -36.85 12.51
N GLN A 3 -25.24 -36.82 13.74
CA GLN A 3 -25.48 -35.59 14.49
C GLN A 3 -24.11 -34.93 14.74
N LEU A 4 -23.87 -33.75 14.16
CA LEU A 4 -22.67 -32.98 14.48
C LEU A 4 -22.68 -32.64 15.97
N SER A 5 -21.58 -32.95 16.65
CA SER A 5 -21.36 -32.62 18.07
C SER A 5 -21.56 -31.12 18.34
N PRO A 6 -22.06 -30.73 19.53
CA PRO A 6 -22.48 -29.35 19.89
C PRO A 6 -21.39 -28.27 19.80
N ILE A 7 -20.13 -28.64 19.55
CA ILE A 7 -19.00 -27.71 19.37
C ILE A 7 -19.12 -26.94 18.04
N THR A 8 -19.71 -27.54 16.99
CA THR A 8 -19.77 -26.91 15.66
C THR A 8 -20.69 -25.68 15.63
N THR A 9 -21.73 -25.66 16.47
CA THR A 9 -22.74 -24.58 16.55
C THR A 9 -22.27 -23.37 17.36
N ALA A 10 -21.10 -23.42 18.00
CA ALA A 10 -20.61 -22.35 18.88
C ALA A 10 -19.54 -21.46 18.24
N VAL A 11 -18.93 -21.89 17.12
CA VAL A 11 -17.79 -21.20 16.49
C VAL A 11 -18.25 -19.97 15.68
N ASP A 12 -19.38 -20.06 15.00
CA ASP A 12 -19.98 -19.00 14.19
C ASP A 12 -20.55 -17.84 15.03
N GLN A 13 -20.77 -18.06 16.31
CA GLN A 13 -21.23 -17.05 17.28
C GLN A 13 -20.08 -16.32 17.98
N LEU A 14 -18.82 -16.72 17.73
CA LEU A 14 -17.67 -16.06 18.33
C LEU A 14 -17.51 -14.66 17.74
N THR A 15 -17.57 -13.66 18.61
CA THR A 15 -17.20 -12.28 18.24
C THR A 15 -15.69 -12.17 18.26
N LEU A 16 -15.07 -12.38 17.10
CA LEU A 16 -13.64 -12.18 16.89
C LEU A 16 -13.40 -10.86 16.16
N PRO A 17 -12.36 -10.09 16.50
CA PRO A 17 -11.92 -8.93 15.73
C PRO A 17 -11.18 -9.39 14.46
N LEU A 18 -11.89 -10.14 13.60
CA LEU A 18 -11.37 -10.75 12.38
C LEU A 18 -12.12 -10.16 11.18
N GLU A 19 -11.71 -8.97 10.76
CA GLU A 19 -12.15 -8.36 9.50
C GLU A 19 -11.10 -8.55 8.39
N ARG A 20 -11.57 -8.60 7.13
CA ARG A 20 -10.71 -8.84 5.96
C ARG A 20 -9.52 -7.89 5.88
N ASP A 21 -9.76 -6.59 6.06
CA ASP A 21 -8.71 -5.57 5.90
C ASP A 21 -7.66 -5.66 7.01
N GLY A 22 -8.10 -5.83 8.25
CA GLY A 22 -7.21 -6.06 9.40
C GLY A 22 -6.39 -7.34 9.24
N PHE A 23 -7.03 -8.44 8.82
CA PHE A 23 -6.36 -9.71 8.56
C PHE A 23 -5.29 -9.58 7.47
N MET A 24 -5.62 -8.99 6.31
CA MET A 24 -4.67 -8.82 5.21
C MET A 24 -3.50 -7.91 5.58
N ARG A 25 -3.76 -6.82 6.32
CA ARG A 25 -2.70 -5.92 6.81
C ARG A 25 -1.78 -6.63 7.79
N ASN A 26 -2.32 -7.48 8.66
CA ASN A 26 -1.51 -8.31 9.56
C ASN A 26 -0.66 -9.30 8.77
N LEU A 27 -1.24 -10.01 7.80
CA LEU A 27 -0.50 -10.97 6.97
C LEU A 27 0.66 -10.32 6.20
N ILE A 28 0.42 -9.16 5.57
CA ILE A 28 1.47 -8.45 4.83
C ILE A 28 2.58 -7.96 5.77
N ARG A 29 2.22 -7.53 6.98
CA ARG A 29 3.19 -7.11 8.00
C ARG A 29 4.09 -8.26 8.41
N GLU A 30 3.51 -9.40 8.80
CA GLU A 30 4.28 -10.58 9.20
C GLU A 30 5.18 -11.07 8.06
N LEU A 31 4.69 -11.04 6.82
CA LEU A 31 5.51 -11.38 5.65
C LEU A 31 6.72 -10.44 5.51
N ALA A 32 6.52 -9.13 5.66
CA ALA A 32 7.61 -8.16 5.60
C ALA A 32 8.59 -8.32 6.76
N THR A 33 8.09 -8.61 7.97
CA THR A 33 8.91 -8.90 9.15
C THR A 33 9.79 -10.12 8.94
N VAL A 34 9.23 -11.24 8.50
CA VAL A 34 9.99 -12.46 8.22
C VAL A 34 11.03 -12.23 7.12
N LEU A 35 10.69 -11.47 6.08
CA LEU A 35 11.64 -11.13 5.03
C LEU A 35 12.83 -10.35 5.61
N GLU A 36 12.58 -9.27 6.35
CA GLU A 36 13.61 -8.45 6.99
C GLU A 36 14.48 -9.25 7.96
N GLU A 37 13.89 -10.16 8.76
CA GLU A 37 14.63 -11.02 9.69
C GLU A 37 15.57 -12.00 8.97
N VAL A 38 15.20 -12.46 7.78
CA VAL A 38 15.97 -13.44 7.01
C VAL A 38 17.05 -12.78 6.15
N VAL A 39 16.72 -11.68 5.45
CA VAL A 39 17.63 -11.06 4.48
C VAL A 39 18.32 -9.79 4.98
N GLY A 40 17.85 -9.20 6.08
CA GLY A 40 18.34 -7.90 6.56
C GLY A 40 17.52 -6.72 6.03
N LEU A 41 17.76 -5.55 6.61
CA LEU A 41 16.99 -4.33 6.37
C LEU A 41 17.17 -3.78 4.95
N GLU A 42 18.42 -3.73 4.48
CA GLU A 42 18.78 -3.16 3.18
C GLU A 42 18.16 -3.98 2.04
N GLU A 43 18.37 -5.29 2.07
CA GLU A 43 17.82 -6.24 1.09
C GLU A 43 16.30 -6.23 1.12
N ALA A 44 15.67 -6.25 2.31
CA ALA A 44 14.22 -6.20 2.43
C ALA A 44 13.64 -4.90 1.83
N SER A 45 14.27 -3.76 2.07
CA SER A 45 13.89 -2.48 1.43
C SER A 45 13.99 -2.54 -0.09
N GLY A 46 15.04 -3.20 -0.61
CA GLY A 46 15.19 -3.50 -2.04
C GLY A 46 14.02 -4.33 -2.59
N PHE A 47 13.60 -5.39 -1.89
CA PHE A 47 12.44 -6.20 -2.27
C PHE A 47 11.14 -5.40 -2.29
N ILE A 48 10.89 -4.58 -1.26
CA ILE A 48 9.70 -3.71 -1.22
C ILE A 48 9.70 -2.74 -2.41
N SER A 49 10.86 -2.18 -2.77
CA SER A 49 11.01 -1.32 -3.94
C SER A 49 10.67 -2.04 -5.25
N VAL A 50 11.12 -3.29 -5.41
CA VAL A 50 10.79 -4.12 -6.58
C VAL A 50 9.29 -4.43 -6.66
N VAL A 51 8.66 -4.76 -5.53
CA VAL A 51 7.21 -4.98 -5.45
C VAL A 51 6.46 -3.69 -5.84
N GLY A 52 6.86 -2.55 -5.27
CA GLY A 52 6.29 -1.25 -5.59
C GLY A 52 6.39 -0.89 -7.07
N GLN A 53 7.55 -1.12 -7.69
CA GLN A 53 7.76 -0.89 -9.12
C GLN A 53 6.84 -1.78 -9.98
N ARG A 54 6.72 -3.08 -9.65
CA ARG A 54 5.88 -4.00 -10.40
C ARG A 54 4.40 -3.63 -10.33
N VAL A 55 3.92 -3.31 -9.13
CA VAL A 55 2.55 -2.84 -8.91
C VAL A 55 2.31 -1.51 -9.63
N GLY A 56 3.24 -0.57 -9.52
CA GLY A 56 3.18 0.73 -10.20
C GLY A 56 3.08 0.59 -11.72
N LEU A 57 3.93 -0.25 -12.33
CA LEU A 57 3.90 -0.53 -13.77
C LEU A 57 2.60 -1.21 -14.21
N GLN A 58 2.02 -2.07 -13.37
CA GLN A 58 0.72 -2.67 -13.66
C GLN A 58 -0.38 -1.61 -13.65
N LEU A 59 -0.45 -0.78 -12.62
CA LEU A 59 -1.42 0.31 -12.52
C LEU A 59 -1.27 1.30 -13.68
N GLU A 60 -0.04 1.67 -14.05
CA GLU A 60 0.24 2.54 -15.19
C GLU A 60 -0.38 1.99 -16.49
N ARG A 61 -0.24 0.67 -16.75
CA ARG A 61 -0.84 0.02 -17.91
C ARG A 61 -2.37 0.06 -17.86
N GLU A 62 -2.96 -0.22 -16.71
CA GLU A 62 -4.41 -0.21 -16.53
C GLU A 62 -5.00 1.19 -16.76
N TYR A 63 -4.38 2.24 -16.21
CA TYR A 63 -4.80 3.62 -16.42
C TYR A 63 -4.60 4.08 -17.87
N ARG A 64 -3.46 3.74 -18.50
CA ARG A 64 -3.24 4.05 -19.93
C ARG A 64 -4.28 3.41 -20.82
N ALA A 65 -4.59 2.13 -20.59
CA ALA A 65 -5.62 1.42 -21.34
C ALA A 65 -7.00 2.06 -21.14
N ALA A 66 -7.38 2.37 -19.90
CA ALA A 66 -8.66 3.00 -19.59
C ALA A 66 -8.79 4.42 -20.17
N LEU A 67 -7.70 5.17 -20.26
CA LEU A 67 -7.66 6.51 -20.84
C LEU A 67 -7.47 6.52 -22.37
N GLY A 68 -7.24 5.36 -23.00
CA GLY A 68 -6.89 5.26 -24.41
C GLY A 68 -5.59 6.00 -24.77
N ALA A 69 -4.65 6.09 -23.83
CA ALA A 69 -3.44 6.91 -23.95
C ALA A 69 -2.18 6.04 -24.09
N SER A 70 -1.33 6.35 -25.07
CA SER A 70 -0.02 5.70 -25.22
C SER A 70 1.00 6.18 -24.18
N GLN A 71 0.89 7.44 -23.77
CA GLN A 71 1.65 8.05 -22.67
C GLN A 71 0.76 8.97 -21.85
N LEU A 72 1.12 9.15 -20.58
CA LEU A 72 0.41 10.06 -19.68
C LEU A 72 1.13 11.41 -19.66
N THR A 73 0.37 12.49 -19.82
CA THR A 73 0.83 13.87 -19.58
C THR A 73 1.04 14.09 -18.07
N HIS A 74 1.75 15.16 -17.69
CA HIS A 74 1.95 15.52 -16.29
C HIS A 74 0.61 15.72 -15.55
N GLU A 75 -0.34 16.35 -16.23
CA GLU A 75 -1.73 16.54 -15.79
C GLU A 75 -2.40 15.20 -15.48
N GLN A 76 -2.27 14.25 -16.40
CA GLN A 76 -2.87 12.92 -16.25
C GLN A 76 -2.18 12.12 -15.16
N VAL A 77 -0.87 12.23 -14.99
CA VAL A 77 -0.15 11.57 -13.88
C VAL A 77 -0.67 12.08 -12.53
N ALA A 78 -0.79 13.39 -12.35
CA ALA A 78 -1.33 13.97 -11.12
C ALA A 78 -2.76 13.49 -10.85
N ALA A 79 -3.63 13.48 -11.87
CA ALA A 79 -5.01 13.00 -11.74
C ALA A 79 -5.08 11.50 -11.40
N VAL A 80 -4.24 10.67 -12.03
CA VAL A 80 -4.15 9.22 -11.78
C VAL A 80 -3.71 8.93 -10.34
N LEU A 81 -2.73 9.66 -9.81
CA LEU A 81 -2.25 9.46 -8.43
C LEU A 81 -3.34 9.80 -7.41
N VAL A 82 -4.11 10.87 -7.64
CA VAL A 82 -5.27 11.22 -6.79
C VAL A 82 -6.37 10.15 -6.87
N ASP A 83 -6.72 9.70 -8.08
CA ASP A 83 -7.75 8.67 -8.27
C ASP A 83 -7.34 7.33 -7.64
N LEU A 84 -6.09 6.91 -7.83
CA LEU A 84 -5.53 5.70 -7.24
C LEU A 84 -5.71 5.69 -5.73
N LYS A 85 -5.33 6.78 -5.06
CA LYS A 85 -5.45 6.85 -3.60
C LYS A 85 -6.89 6.84 -3.15
N ARG A 86 -7.77 7.55 -3.83
CA ARG A 86 -9.22 7.51 -3.55
C ARG A 86 -9.77 6.08 -3.62
N ARG A 87 -9.38 5.29 -4.63
CA ARG A 87 -9.81 3.88 -4.79
C ARG A 87 -9.34 2.98 -3.65
N ILE A 88 -8.19 3.26 -3.05
CA ILE A 88 -7.64 2.51 -1.91
C ILE A 88 -7.88 3.20 -0.56
N GLN A 89 -8.89 4.07 -0.48
CA GLN A 89 -9.29 4.77 0.75
C GLN A 89 -8.16 5.61 1.38
N GLY A 90 -7.25 6.13 0.55
CA GLY A 90 -6.26 7.12 0.93
C GLY A 90 -6.63 8.52 0.42
N ASP A 91 -5.85 9.51 0.84
CA ASP A 91 -6.16 10.92 0.61
C ASP A 91 -4.95 11.66 0.04
N PHE A 92 -4.87 11.76 -1.30
CA PHE A 92 -3.91 12.63 -1.99
C PHE A 92 -4.66 13.79 -2.63
N PHE A 93 -4.01 14.95 -2.63
CA PHE A 93 -4.47 16.16 -3.30
C PHE A 93 -3.31 16.84 -4.01
N VAL A 94 -3.60 17.53 -5.11
CA VAL A 94 -2.61 18.29 -5.87
C VAL A 94 -2.47 19.66 -5.24
N ILE A 95 -1.24 20.05 -4.87
CA ILE A 95 -0.95 21.37 -4.28
C ILE A 95 -0.36 22.37 -5.28
N ALA A 96 0.21 21.90 -6.40
CA ALA A 96 0.80 22.75 -7.45
C ALA A 96 0.90 21.97 -8.77
N GLN A 97 0.77 22.66 -9.91
CA GLN A 97 0.90 22.07 -11.25
C GLN A 97 1.38 23.12 -12.29
N GLY A 98 2.19 22.68 -13.27
CA GLY A 98 2.43 23.44 -14.52
C GLY A 98 3.63 24.39 -14.57
N HIS A 99 4.50 24.44 -13.55
CA HIS A 99 5.73 25.26 -13.58
C HIS A 99 6.95 24.45 -14.09
N PRO A 100 7.95 25.02 -14.78
CA PRO A 100 9.17 24.32 -15.19
C PRO A 100 9.97 23.69 -14.04
N GLY A 101 9.75 24.19 -12.81
CA GLY A 101 10.28 23.61 -11.57
C GLY A 101 9.24 22.88 -10.71
N CYS A 102 8.03 22.62 -11.23
CA CYS A 102 6.97 21.94 -10.47
C CYS A 102 7.43 20.52 -10.13
N ARG A 103 7.55 20.27 -8.83
CA ARG A 103 7.71 18.93 -8.28
C ARG A 103 6.33 18.38 -7.95
N VAL A 104 6.09 17.10 -8.24
CA VAL A 104 4.94 16.40 -7.69
C VAL A 104 5.25 16.13 -6.22
N ILE A 105 4.65 16.92 -5.32
CA ILE A 105 4.78 16.72 -3.87
C ILE A 105 3.58 15.90 -3.41
N VAL A 106 3.87 14.73 -2.85
CA VAL A 106 2.88 13.83 -2.31
C VAL A 106 2.86 13.96 -0.80
N TYR A 107 1.74 14.43 -0.25
CA TYR A 107 1.52 14.42 1.20
C TYR A 107 0.76 13.16 1.59
N VAL A 108 1.28 12.46 2.60
CA VAL A 108 0.59 11.32 3.22
C VAL A 108 0.09 11.80 4.57
N LYS A 109 -1.23 11.80 4.76
CA LYS A 109 -1.83 12.07 6.07
C LYS A 109 -1.82 10.78 6.90
N SER A 110 -1.22 10.81 8.09
CA SER A 110 -1.28 9.68 9.03
C SER A 110 -2.72 9.41 9.44
N THR A 111 -3.06 8.13 9.59
CA THR A 111 -4.36 7.69 10.13
C THR A 111 -4.18 7.19 11.56
N PRO A 112 -5.23 7.23 12.41
CA PRO A 112 -5.16 6.68 13.77
C PRO A 112 -4.70 5.21 13.81
N GLU A 113 -5.03 4.44 12.78
CA GLU A 113 -4.60 3.04 12.64
C GLU A 113 -3.10 2.90 12.32
N ALA A 114 -2.50 3.89 11.66
CA ALA A 114 -1.06 3.94 11.41
C ALA A 114 -0.28 4.33 12.67
N GLU A 115 -0.85 5.19 13.52
CA GLU A 115 -0.23 5.66 14.77
C GLU A 115 -0.24 4.60 15.88
N GLY A 116 -1.26 3.74 15.90
CA GLY A 116 -1.41 2.69 16.92
C GLY A 116 -0.42 1.53 16.83
N ARG A 117 0.50 1.53 15.86
CA ARG A 117 1.45 0.43 15.66
C ARG A 117 2.84 1.00 15.34
N PRO A 118 3.92 0.55 16.03
CA PRO A 118 5.26 1.01 15.72
C PRO A 118 5.60 0.68 14.26
N GLY A 119 5.73 1.72 13.43
CA GLY A 119 6.33 1.62 12.11
C GLY A 119 7.84 1.50 12.25
N ARG A 120 8.45 0.64 11.43
CA ARG A 120 9.89 0.71 11.18
C ARG A 120 10.06 1.59 9.95
N GLU A 121 10.31 2.88 10.14
CA GLU A 121 10.57 3.78 9.02
C GLU A 121 11.91 3.40 8.37
N TYR A 122 11.86 3.07 7.09
CA TYR A 122 13.05 2.79 6.27
C TYR A 122 13.64 4.12 5.83
N VAL A 123 14.41 4.77 6.71
CA VAL A 123 15.21 5.94 6.31
C VAL A 123 16.45 5.41 5.59
N GLY A 124 16.46 5.54 4.26
CA GLY A 124 17.69 5.33 3.49
C GLY A 124 18.75 6.28 4.01
N GLY A 125 19.88 5.74 4.47
CA GLY A 125 21.00 6.52 4.96
C GLY A 125 21.47 7.51 3.89
N ASP A 126 21.63 8.76 4.33
CA ASP A 126 22.28 9.83 3.58
C ASP A 126 23.78 9.49 3.50
N GLU A 127 24.18 8.72 2.49
CA GLU A 127 25.61 8.56 2.17
C GLU A 127 26.01 9.67 1.20
N GLY A 128 26.63 10.70 1.78
CA GLY A 128 27.33 11.73 1.04
C GLY A 128 28.33 11.13 0.06
N LEU A 129 28.18 11.53 -1.20
CA LEU A 129 29.16 11.46 -2.27
C LEU A 129 29.45 12.89 -2.75
#